data_AF-A0AAV1G9R7-F1
#
_entry.id   AF-A0AAV1G9R7-F1
#
_cell.length_a   1.000
_cell.length_b   1.000
_cell.length_c   1.000
_cell.angle_alpha   90.00
_cell.angle_beta   90.00
_cell.angle_gamma   90.00
#
_symmetry.space_group_name_H-M   'P 1'
#
loop_
_entity.id
_entity.type
_entity.pdbx_description
1 polymer ?
#
loop_
_entity_poly.entity_id
_entity_poly.type
_entity_poly.pdbx_seq_one_letter_code
_entity_poly.pdbx_strand_id
1 'polypeptide(L)'
;MLMAVLSAKGNWYWWLLLPNIFMSMLCPVVSSALSSVTGKWDLPIFTLPFNILVYIHVAATGATHPYFPQVDIQPNHQLHPSNISIQSLNISQLLLSVPVGVGQVYGCDSPWTGGLILLALLLSSPIICFHAMLGSAAGMLAGFALAAPHVDIYSGLWGYNSALSCVAIGGVFYVLTWQSHLLAVICALFCAYMTAAIVKMMSMLALPACTWPFCLSTLIFLLISSEIQAICRLPLSVVSYPEENRRYQRRLKVSENAQHCQHSGSQEEAQMGENEVQSVHLVVEKSCTE
;
A
#
# COMPACT_ATOMS: atom_id res chain seq x y z
N MET A 1 3.61 4.14 -19.47
CA MET A 1 2.17 4.16 -19.79
C MET A 1 1.53 5.50 -19.44
N LEU A 2 1.66 6.00 -18.20
CA LEU A 2 1.01 7.27 -17.82
C LEU A 2 1.43 8.48 -18.66
N MET A 3 2.70 8.56 -19.12
CA MET A 3 3.12 9.63 -20.05
C MET A 3 2.34 9.63 -21.38
N ALA A 4 1.84 8.47 -21.83
CA ALA A 4 0.97 8.40 -23.01
C ALA A 4 -0.44 8.89 -22.68
N VAL A 5 -0.97 8.52 -21.52
CA VAL A 5 -2.28 8.99 -21.02
C VAL A 5 -2.30 10.52 -20.86
N LEU A 6 -1.19 11.11 -20.40
CA LEU A 6 -1.06 12.55 -20.20
C LEU A 6 -0.70 13.33 -21.48
N SER A 7 -0.41 12.66 -22.60
CA SER A 7 -0.01 13.36 -23.82
C SER A 7 -1.22 13.90 -24.60
N ALA A 8 -1.18 15.19 -24.95
CA ALA A 8 -2.22 15.82 -25.77
C ALA A 8 -2.16 15.44 -27.26
N LYS A 9 -1.13 14.70 -27.70
CA LYS A 9 -0.99 14.22 -29.09
C LYS A 9 -1.83 12.99 -29.40
N GLY A 10 -2.41 12.34 -28.39
CA GLY A 10 -3.26 11.17 -28.55
C GLY A 10 -2.51 9.88 -28.89
N ASN A 11 -3.24 8.90 -29.42
CA ASN A 11 -2.73 7.56 -29.66
C ASN A 11 -1.69 7.52 -30.81
N TRP A 12 -0.76 6.56 -30.73
CA TRP A 12 0.24 6.29 -31.79
C TRP A 12 1.21 7.43 -32.11
N TYR A 13 1.44 8.35 -31.16
CA TYR A 13 2.49 9.36 -31.29
C TYR A 13 3.89 8.75 -31.01
N TRP A 14 4.51 8.18 -32.04
CA TRP A 14 5.78 7.44 -31.95
C TRP A 14 6.94 8.20 -31.30
N TRP A 15 6.99 9.52 -31.47
CA TRP A 15 8.03 10.36 -30.87
C TRP A 15 8.03 10.31 -29.33
N LEU A 16 6.88 9.99 -28.72
CA LEU A 16 6.76 9.85 -27.26
C LEU A 16 7.61 8.68 -26.71
N LEU A 17 8.02 7.74 -27.56
CA LEU A 17 8.93 6.67 -27.17
C LEU A 17 10.26 7.21 -26.64
N LEU A 18 10.79 8.31 -27.20
CA LEU A 18 12.08 8.88 -26.80
C LEU A 18 12.09 9.35 -25.34
N PRO A 19 11.21 10.29 -24.90
CA PRO A 19 11.16 10.67 -23.49
C PRO A 19 10.76 9.51 -22.59
N ASN A 20 9.94 8.56 -23.07
CA ASN A 20 9.56 7.39 -22.27
C ASN A 20 10.75 6.46 -21.98
N ILE A 21 11.61 6.21 -22.97
CA ILE A 21 12.85 5.44 -22.78
C ILE A 21 13.78 6.18 -21.81
N PHE A 22 13.98 7.48 -22.02
CA PHE A 22 14.86 8.28 -21.18
C PHE A 22 14.42 8.29 -19.71
N MET A 23 13.14 8.56 -19.43
CA MET A 23 12.61 8.53 -18.06
C MET A 23 12.68 7.12 -17.46
N SER A 24 12.47 6.06 -18.26
CA SER A 24 12.62 4.69 -17.80
C SER A 24 14.06 4.37 -17.39
N MET A 25 15.06 4.87 -18.12
CA MET A 25 16.48 4.72 -17.77
C MET A 25 16.88 5.45 -16.48
N LEU A 26 16.19 6.55 -16.14
CA LEU A 26 16.41 7.26 -14.88
C LEU A 26 15.74 6.59 -13.68
N CYS A 27 14.77 5.70 -13.89
CA CYS A 27 14.02 5.06 -12.81
C CYS A 27 14.92 4.29 -11.81
N PRO A 28 15.90 3.47 -12.24
CA PRO A 28 16.85 2.82 -11.32
C PRO A 28 17.71 3.80 -10.54
N VAL A 29 18.11 4.93 -11.15
CA VAL A 29 18.94 5.95 -10.50
C VAL A 29 18.17 6.61 -9.35
N VAL A 30 16.95 7.06 -9.61
CA VAL A 30 16.07 7.64 -8.58
C VAL A 30 15.71 6.61 -7.52
N SER A 31 15.47 5.35 -7.92
CA SER A 31 15.18 4.25 -6.99
C SER A 31 16.35 3.99 -6.03
N SER A 32 17.58 3.95 -6.55
CA SER A 32 18.78 3.76 -5.74
C SER A 32 18.98 4.92 -4.74
N ALA A 33 18.85 6.16 -5.22
CA ALA A 33 18.95 7.34 -4.37
C ALA A 33 17.91 7.32 -3.23
N LEU A 34 16.64 7.03 -3.56
CA LEU A 34 15.58 6.94 -2.55
C LEU A 34 15.81 5.77 -1.59
N SER A 35 16.23 4.60 -2.08
CA SER A 35 16.48 3.43 -1.24
C SER A 35 17.62 3.66 -0.24
N SER A 36 18.62 4.48 -0.60
CA SER A 36 19.70 4.85 0.32
C SER A 36 19.21 5.68 1.52
N VAL A 37 18.10 6.42 1.32
CA VAL A 37 17.47 7.24 2.36
C VAL A 37 16.48 6.40 3.15
N THR A 38 15.51 5.76 2.48
CA THR A 38 14.43 5.01 3.14
C THR A 38 14.92 3.73 3.81
N GLY A 39 16.02 3.16 3.33
CA GLY A 39 16.65 1.97 3.93
C GLY A 39 17.07 2.19 5.39
N LYS A 40 17.33 3.44 5.82
CA LYS A 40 17.64 3.76 7.23
C LYS A 40 16.47 3.51 8.18
N TRP A 41 15.25 3.53 7.67
CA TRP A 41 14.01 3.27 8.42
C TRP A 41 13.35 1.94 8.02
N ASP A 42 14.06 1.10 7.24
CA ASP A 42 13.54 -0.14 6.66
C ASP A 42 12.23 0.07 5.87
N LEU A 43 12.12 1.21 5.16
CA LEU A 43 10.90 1.58 4.42
C LEU A 43 11.04 1.35 2.91
N PRO A 44 9.98 0.85 2.26
CA PRO A 44 9.98 0.67 0.81
C PRO A 44 9.85 2.03 0.12
N ILE A 45 10.42 2.16 -1.08
CA ILE A 45 10.31 3.38 -1.89
C ILE A 45 8.99 3.47 -2.70
N PHE A 46 8.20 2.40 -2.72
CA PHE A 46 6.95 2.30 -3.48
C PHE A 46 7.09 2.78 -4.94
N THR A 47 6.13 3.57 -5.42
CA THR A 47 6.11 4.19 -6.75
C THR A 47 6.66 5.63 -6.73
N LEU A 48 7.39 6.03 -5.67
CA LEU A 48 8.01 7.37 -5.61
C LEU A 48 8.93 7.66 -6.81
N PRO A 49 9.80 6.73 -7.28
CA PRO A 49 10.62 7.00 -8.47
C PRO A 49 9.78 7.35 -9.70
N PHE A 50 8.70 6.59 -9.91
CA PHE A 50 7.75 6.83 -11.00
C PHE A 50 7.07 8.20 -10.86
N ASN A 51 6.55 8.53 -9.68
CA ASN A 51 5.86 9.80 -9.44
C ASN A 51 6.80 11.01 -9.66
N ILE A 52 8.04 10.94 -9.17
CA ILE A 52 9.05 11.99 -9.35
C ILE A 52 9.37 12.19 -10.83
N LEU A 53 9.60 11.10 -11.56
CA LEU A 53 9.97 11.18 -12.98
C LEU A 53 8.81 11.65 -13.87
N VAL A 54 7.58 11.25 -13.56
CA VAL A 54 6.39 11.82 -14.23
C VAL A 54 6.30 13.31 -13.97
N TYR A 55 6.53 13.77 -12.74
CA TYR A 55 6.49 15.19 -12.41
C TYR A 55 7.57 15.98 -13.14
N ILE A 56 8.81 15.47 -13.17
CA ILE A 56 9.90 16.09 -13.94
C ILE A 56 9.52 16.18 -15.42
N HIS A 57 8.97 15.11 -16.00
CA HIS A 57 8.56 15.10 -17.40
C HIS A 57 7.43 16.10 -17.69
N VAL A 58 6.36 16.09 -16.89
CA VAL A 58 5.20 16.99 -17.08
C VAL A 58 5.60 18.44 -16.82
N ALA A 59 6.42 18.72 -15.81
CA ALA A 59 6.91 20.07 -15.55
C ALA A 59 7.85 20.60 -16.66
N ALA A 60 8.68 19.72 -17.26
CA ALA A 60 9.57 20.10 -18.34
C ALA A 60 8.85 20.31 -19.68
N THR A 61 7.72 19.65 -19.89
CA THR A 61 6.95 19.72 -21.14
C THR A 61 5.74 20.64 -21.02
N GLY A 62 4.86 20.42 -20.05
CA GLY A 62 3.66 21.22 -19.87
C GLY A 62 2.72 21.20 -21.09
N ALA A 63 1.68 22.03 -21.05
CA ALA A 63 0.66 22.06 -22.10
C ALA A 63 1.11 22.72 -23.41
N THR A 64 2.09 23.63 -23.35
CA THR A 64 2.47 24.50 -24.49
C THR A 64 3.71 24.03 -25.25
N HIS A 65 4.35 22.93 -24.84
CA HIS A 65 5.58 22.48 -25.50
C HIS A 65 5.32 21.97 -26.93
N PRO A 66 6.13 22.39 -27.93
CA PRO A 66 5.85 22.15 -29.34
C PRO A 66 5.80 20.67 -29.73
N TYR A 67 6.72 19.86 -29.18
CA TYR A 67 6.82 18.43 -29.52
C TYR A 67 6.05 17.48 -28.58
N PHE A 68 6.04 17.73 -27.27
CA PHE A 68 5.47 16.83 -26.27
C PHE A 68 4.43 17.54 -25.38
N PRO A 69 3.37 18.14 -25.94
CA PRO A 69 2.38 18.83 -25.12
C PRO A 69 1.62 17.84 -24.24
N GLN A 70 1.39 18.23 -22.99
CA GLN A 70 0.59 17.48 -22.01
C GLN A 70 -0.86 17.95 -22.02
N VAL A 71 -1.78 17.09 -21.57
CA VAL A 71 -3.18 17.44 -21.32
C VAL A 71 -3.22 18.54 -20.27
N ASP A 72 -4.04 19.56 -20.51
CA ASP A 72 -4.14 20.71 -19.63
C ASP A 72 -4.91 20.37 -18.35
N ILE A 73 -4.23 20.45 -17.21
CA ILE A 73 -4.80 20.17 -15.90
C ILE A 73 -5.15 21.50 -15.24
N GLN A 74 -6.42 21.87 -15.34
CA GLN A 74 -6.90 23.12 -14.76
C GLN A 74 -7.38 22.92 -13.31
N PRO A 75 -7.09 23.87 -12.40
CA PRO A 75 -7.71 23.88 -11.09
C PRO A 75 -9.23 24.04 -11.24
N ASN A 76 -9.99 23.10 -10.67
CA ASN A 76 -11.44 23.24 -10.56
C ASN A 76 -11.76 24.46 -9.67
N HIS A 77 -12.02 25.60 -10.32
CA HIS A 77 -12.51 26.84 -9.73
C HIS A 77 -14.04 26.91 -9.70
N GLN A 78 -14.71 26.00 -10.40
CA GLN A 78 -16.16 25.93 -10.38
C GLN A 78 -16.60 25.26 -9.08
N LEU A 79 -17.25 26.03 -8.21
CA LEU A 79 -18.28 25.52 -7.31
C LEU A 79 -19.31 24.84 -8.19
N HIS A 80 -19.11 23.55 -8.49
CA HIS A 80 -20.08 22.81 -9.26
C HIS A 80 -21.40 22.94 -8.51
N PRO A 81 -22.50 23.42 -9.15
CA PRO A 81 -23.80 23.26 -8.57
C PRO A 81 -23.98 21.76 -8.47
N SER A 82 -23.90 21.27 -7.24
CA SER A 82 -24.25 19.92 -6.88
C SER A 82 -25.73 19.74 -7.17
N ASN A 83 -26.07 19.49 -8.43
CA ASN A 83 -27.22 18.68 -8.78
C ASN A 83 -26.92 17.24 -8.29
N ILE A 84 -26.70 17.08 -6.98
CA ILE A 84 -26.74 15.81 -6.26
C ILE A 84 -28.21 15.46 -6.21
N SER A 85 -28.78 15.14 -7.36
CA SER A 85 -29.97 14.32 -7.33
C SER A 85 -29.49 12.92 -7.03
N ILE A 86 -29.64 12.49 -5.77
CA ILE A 86 -29.45 11.09 -5.35
C ILE A 86 -30.28 10.13 -6.25
N GLN A 87 -31.28 10.64 -6.98
CA GLN A 87 -32.06 9.89 -7.97
C GLN A 87 -31.28 9.51 -9.25
N SER A 88 -30.09 10.05 -9.51
CA SER A 88 -29.27 9.69 -10.70
C SER A 88 -28.13 8.68 -10.42
N LEU A 89 -28.11 8.07 -9.22
CA LEU A 89 -27.12 7.06 -8.87
C LEU A 89 -27.32 5.79 -9.70
N ASN A 90 -26.34 5.49 -10.56
CA ASN A 90 -26.33 4.25 -11.32
C ASN A 90 -25.57 3.19 -10.52
N ILE A 91 -26.32 2.31 -9.83
CA ILE A 91 -25.75 1.24 -8.99
C ILE A 91 -24.84 0.31 -9.81
N SER A 92 -25.14 0.07 -11.09
CA SER A 92 -24.28 -0.74 -11.94
C SER A 92 -22.93 -0.08 -12.17
N GLN A 93 -22.90 1.23 -12.44
CA GLN A 93 -21.66 1.98 -12.61
C GLN A 93 -20.89 2.08 -11.29
N LEU A 94 -21.59 2.16 -10.17
CA LEU A 94 -21.00 2.11 -8.84
C LEU A 94 -20.24 0.79 -8.62
N LEU A 95 -20.88 -0.35 -8.87
CA LEU A 95 -20.25 -1.67 -8.74
C LEU A 95 -19.07 -1.82 -9.71
N LEU A 96 -19.20 -1.32 -10.94
CA LEU A 96 -18.11 -1.34 -11.93
C LEU A 96 -16.96 -0.38 -11.58
N SER A 97 -17.20 0.66 -10.78
CA SER A 97 -16.15 1.59 -10.36
C SER A 97 -15.09 0.92 -9.49
N VAL A 98 -15.43 -0.17 -8.79
CA VAL A 98 -14.47 -0.94 -7.97
C VAL A 98 -13.39 -1.61 -8.82
N PRO A 99 -13.69 -2.47 -9.82
CA PRO A 99 -12.67 -3.01 -10.70
C PRO A 99 -12.00 -1.93 -11.56
N VAL A 100 -12.73 -0.88 -11.99
CA VAL A 100 -12.13 0.25 -12.71
C VAL A 100 -11.09 0.97 -11.85
N GLY A 101 -11.36 1.20 -10.56
CA GLY A 101 -10.41 1.77 -9.61
C GLY A 101 -9.13 0.93 -9.48
N VAL A 102 -9.23 -0.40 -9.56
CA VAL A 102 -8.03 -1.26 -9.62
C VAL A 102 -7.32 -1.12 -10.97
N GLY A 103 -8.07 -0.97 -12.08
CA GLY A 103 -7.51 -0.68 -13.40
C GLY A 103 -6.74 0.65 -13.46
N GLN A 104 -7.22 1.66 -12.76
CA GLN A 104 -6.61 2.99 -12.71
C GLN A 104 -5.24 3.01 -12.03
N VAL A 105 -4.85 1.96 -11.29
CA VAL A 105 -3.46 1.77 -10.84
C VAL A 105 -2.48 1.84 -12.02
N TYR A 106 -2.90 1.35 -13.18
CA TYR A 106 -2.12 1.43 -14.42
C TYR A 106 -2.60 2.54 -15.36
N GLY A 107 -3.63 3.32 -14.99
CA GLY A 107 -4.24 4.34 -15.83
C GLY A 107 -5.22 3.76 -16.87
N CYS A 108 -5.88 2.64 -16.54
CA CYS A 108 -6.91 2.02 -17.36
C CYS A 108 -8.31 2.28 -16.77
N ASP A 109 -9.20 2.90 -17.53
CA ASP A 109 -10.59 3.18 -17.14
C ASP A 109 -11.60 2.08 -17.56
N SER A 110 -11.14 1.08 -18.31
CA SER A 110 -11.99 -0.05 -18.75
C SER A 110 -12.22 -1.07 -17.62
N PRO A 111 -13.49 -1.41 -17.29
CA PRO A 111 -13.81 -2.40 -16.26
C PRO A 111 -13.27 -3.80 -16.60
N TRP A 112 -13.16 -4.13 -17.89
CA TRP A 112 -12.59 -5.40 -18.34
C TRP A 112 -11.11 -5.49 -18.02
N THR A 113 -10.35 -4.42 -18.25
CA THR A 113 -8.93 -4.36 -17.90
C THR A 113 -8.73 -4.44 -16.39
N GLY A 114 -9.57 -3.74 -15.62
CA GLY A 114 -9.63 -3.88 -14.17
C GLY A 114 -9.89 -5.32 -13.71
N GLY A 115 -10.84 -6.01 -14.35
CA GLY A 115 -11.14 -7.42 -14.10
C GLY A 115 -9.97 -8.36 -14.42
N LEU A 116 -9.24 -8.12 -15.51
CA LEU A 116 -8.03 -8.89 -15.85
C LEU A 116 -6.90 -8.68 -14.83
N ILE A 117 -6.72 -7.44 -14.36
CA ILE A 117 -5.76 -7.14 -13.29
C ILE A 117 -6.17 -7.83 -11.99
N LEU A 118 -7.45 -7.79 -11.61
CA LEU A 118 -7.96 -8.50 -10.44
C LEU A 118 -7.77 -10.02 -10.56
N LEU A 119 -7.96 -10.60 -11.75
CA LEU A 119 -7.68 -12.02 -11.99
C LEU A 119 -6.19 -12.32 -11.80
N ALA A 120 -5.29 -11.48 -12.32
CA ALA A 120 -3.85 -11.64 -12.11
C ALA A 120 -3.47 -11.54 -10.61
N LEU A 121 -4.07 -10.60 -9.87
CA LEU A 121 -3.89 -10.50 -8.42
C LEU A 121 -4.43 -11.74 -7.69
N LEU A 122 -5.61 -12.24 -8.08
CA LEU A 122 -6.23 -13.43 -7.48
C LEU A 122 -5.36 -14.68 -7.67
N LEU A 123 -4.76 -14.83 -8.84
CA LEU A 123 -3.83 -15.93 -9.16
C LEU A 123 -2.54 -15.84 -8.33
N SER A 124 -2.07 -14.65 -8.01
CA SER A 124 -0.88 -14.45 -7.18
C SER A 124 -1.18 -14.61 -5.68
N SER A 125 -2.22 -13.95 -5.19
CA SER A 125 -2.65 -13.97 -3.79
C SER A 125 -4.10 -13.52 -3.68
N PRO A 126 -5.03 -14.43 -3.29
CA PRO A 126 -6.41 -14.07 -3.02
C PRO A 126 -6.55 -12.95 -1.98
N ILE A 127 -5.65 -12.88 -0.99
CA ILE A 127 -5.66 -11.81 0.02
C ILE A 127 -5.33 -10.45 -0.60
N ILE A 128 -4.35 -10.37 -1.50
CA ILE A 128 -4.03 -9.13 -2.22
C ILE A 128 -5.22 -8.70 -3.08
N CYS A 129 -5.83 -9.62 -3.83
CA CYS A 129 -7.01 -9.32 -4.65
C CYS A 129 -8.17 -8.76 -3.80
N PHE A 130 -8.45 -9.41 -2.67
CA PHE A 130 -9.49 -8.97 -1.74
C PHE A 130 -9.23 -7.56 -1.21
N HIS A 131 -8.01 -7.25 -0.75
CA HIS A 131 -7.68 -5.91 -0.24
C HIS A 131 -7.63 -4.86 -1.35
N ALA A 132 -7.28 -5.22 -2.59
CA ALA A 132 -7.36 -4.31 -3.73
C ALA A 132 -8.82 -3.89 -4.00
N MET A 133 -9.75 -4.85 -4.01
CA MET A 133 -11.18 -4.56 -4.15
C MET A 133 -11.72 -3.76 -2.97
N LEU A 134 -11.34 -4.14 -1.74
CA LEU A 134 -11.79 -3.47 -0.52
C LEU A 134 -11.30 -2.01 -0.45
N GLY A 135 -10.03 -1.77 -0.77
CA GLY A 135 -9.46 -0.43 -0.82
C GLY A 135 -10.07 0.42 -1.93
N SER A 136 -10.28 -0.15 -3.12
CA SER A 136 -10.98 0.52 -4.22
C SER A 136 -12.41 0.93 -3.81
N ALA A 137 -13.15 0.03 -3.17
CA ALA A 137 -14.48 0.30 -2.65
C ALA A 137 -14.48 1.36 -1.53
N ALA A 138 -13.50 1.32 -0.61
CA ALA A 138 -13.35 2.32 0.44
C ALA A 138 -13.09 3.72 -0.14
N GLY A 139 -12.23 3.81 -1.17
CA GLY A 139 -11.97 5.06 -1.89
C GLY A 139 -13.20 5.61 -2.60
N MET A 140 -13.94 4.74 -3.30
CA MET A 140 -15.23 5.08 -3.91
C MET A 140 -16.22 5.64 -2.88
N LEU A 141 -16.37 4.99 -1.71
CA LEU A 141 -17.25 5.47 -0.63
C LEU A 141 -16.79 6.81 -0.05
N ALA A 142 -15.48 7.01 0.11
CA ALA A 142 -14.92 8.29 0.55
C ALA A 142 -15.20 9.41 -0.47
N GLY A 143 -15.18 9.11 -1.77
CA GLY A 143 -15.59 10.04 -2.82
C GLY A 143 -17.03 10.51 -2.66
N PHE A 144 -17.96 9.61 -2.33
CA PHE A 144 -19.34 9.99 -2.00
C PHE A 144 -19.44 10.82 -0.73
N ALA A 145 -18.70 10.44 0.33
CA ALA A 145 -18.69 11.18 1.59
C ALA A 145 -18.20 12.63 1.41
N LEU A 146 -17.32 12.86 0.43
CA LEU A 146 -16.82 14.19 0.05
C LEU A 146 -17.62 14.86 -1.07
N ALA A 147 -18.76 14.30 -1.47
CA ALA A 147 -19.60 14.80 -2.55
C ALA A 147 -18.82 15.04 -3.87
N ALA A 148 -17.89 14.14 -4.19
CA ALA A 148 -17.10 14.22 -5.41
C ALA A 148 -17.98 14.04 -6.66
N PRO A 149 -17.60 14.62 -7.81
CA PRO A 149 -18.30 14.41 -9.07
C PRO A 149 -18.45 12.92 -9.39
N HIS A 150 -19.67 12.47 -9.72
CA HIS A 150 -19.93 11.06 -10.01
C HIS A 150 -19.05 10.52 -11.15
N VAL A 151 -18.67 11.36 -12.12
CA VAL A 151 -17.75 11.00 -13.21
C VAL A 151 -16.37 10.58 -12.69
N ASP A 152 -15.83 11.24 -11.67
CA ASP A 152 -14.53 10.92 -11.08
C ASP A 152 -14.60 9.62 -10.27
N ILE A 153 -15.75 9.38 -9.64
CA ILE A 153 -16.01 8.13 -8.90
C ILE A 153 -16.12 6.96 -9.89
N TYR A 154 -16.97 7.08 -10.92
CA TYR A 154 -17.22 6.02 -11.90
C TYR A 154 -16.00 5.69 -12.76
N SER A 155 -15.15 6.68 -13.05
CA SER A 155 -13.86 6.47 -13.72
C SER A 155 -12.79 5.86 -12.80
N GLY A 156 -13.08 5.60 -11.52
CA GLY A 156 -12.19 4.92 -10.59
C GLY A 156 -11.06 5.79 -10.01
N LEU A 157 -11.08 7.11 -10.24
CA LEU A 157 -10.03 8.02 -9.77
C LEU A 157 -9.94 8.10 -8.24
N TRP A 158 -11.04 7.81 -7.55
CA TRP A 158 -11.10 7.73 -6.09
C TRP A 158 -10.64 6.37 -5.53
N GLY A 159 -10.57 5.32 -6.35
CA GLY A 159 -10.32 3.95 -5.88
C GLY A 159 -8.86 3.52 -5.89
N TYR A 160 -8.06 3.93 -6.89
CA TYR A 160 -6.75 3.30 -7.13
C TYR A 160 -5.71 3.53 -6.02
N ASN A 161 -5.60 4.75 -5.50
CA ASN A 161 -4.67 5.07 -4.41
C ASN A 161 -5.06 4.33 -3.12
N SER A 162 -6.36 4.26 -2.83
CA SER A 162 -6.92 3.51 -1.70
C SER A 162 -6.74 2.00 -1.87
N ALA A 163 -6.84 1.46 -3.09
CA ALA A 163 -6.55 0.05 -3.38
C ALA A 163 -5.09 -0.30 -3.06
N LEU A 164 -4.13 0.51 -3.55
CA LEU A 164 -2.71 0.28 -3.31
C LEU A 164 -2.34 0.36 -1.82
N SER A 165 -2.85 1.35 -1.10
CA SER A 165 -2.60 1.50 0.34
C SER A 165 -3.23 0.37 1.15
N CYS A 166 -4.45 -0.04 0.80
CA CYS A 166 -5.11 -1.18 1.45
C CYS A 166 -4.34 -2.49 1.23
N VAL A 167 -3.84 -2.75 0.02
CA VAL A 167 -3.00 -3.92 -0.27
C VAL A 167 -1.71 -3.89 0.52
N ALA A 168 -1.02 -2.74 0.56
CA ALA A 168 0.26 -2.61 1.23
C ALA A 168 0.15 -2.89 2.73
N ILE A 169 -0.84 -2.30 3.42
CA ILE A 169 -1.04 -2.51 4.86
C ILE A 169 -1.76 -3.83 5.15
N GLY A 170 -2.65 -4.28 4.27
CA GLY A 170 -3.52 -5.46 4.41
C GLY A 170 -2.83 -6.80 4.16
N GLY A 171 -1.57 -6.95 4.55
CA GLY A 171 -0.88 -8.24 4.52
C GLY A 171 0.51 -8.24 3.87
N VAL A 172 0.86 -7.22 3.07
CA VAL A 172 2.18 -7.16 2.42
C VAL A 172 3.24 -6.68 3.40
N PHE A 173 3.07 -5.51 4.01
CA PHE A 173 4.06 -4.94 4.94
C PHE A 173 3.71 -5.13 6.42
N TYR A 174 2.46 -5.47 6.73
CA TYR A 174 2.03 -5.95 8.04
C TYR A 174 1.57 -7.39 7.95
N VAL A 175 1.78 -8.18 9.00
CA VAL A 175 1.23 -9.53 9.02
C VAL A 175 -0.29 -9.43 9.15
N LEU A 176 -1.01 -10.21 8.35
CA LEU A 176 -2.46 -10.16 8.32
C LEU A 176 -3.05 -10.73 9.63
N THR A 177 -3.61 -9.82 10.42
CA THR A 177 -4.41 -10.02 11.63
C THR A 177 -5.70 -9.21 11.48
N TRP A 178 -6.66 -9.39 12.40
CA TRP A 178 -7.88 -8.57 12.38
C TRP A 178 -7.58 -7.08 12.60
N GLN A 179 -6.61 -6.78 13.46
CA GLN A 179 -6.17 -5.43 13.77
C GLN A 179 -5.46 -4.78 12.56
N SER A 180 -4.57 -5.50 11.88
CA SER A 180 -3.91 -4.95 10.68
C SER A 180 -4.88 -4.84 9.50
N HIS A 181 -5.89 -5.70 9.42
CA HIS A 181 -7.00 -5.55 8.46
C HIS A 181 -7.80 -4.26 8.70
N LEU A 182 -8.20 -3.97 9.94
CA LEU A 182 -8.86 -2.70 10.28
C LEU A 182 -7.94 -1.50 9.98
N LEU A 183 -6.66 -1.61 10.30
CA LEU A 183 -5.66 -0.59 9.99
C LEU A 183 -5.54 -0.35 8.48
N ALA A 184 -5.62 -1.40 7.66
CA ALA A 184 -5.59 -1.29 6.20
C ALA A 184 -6.82 -0.55 5.65
N VAL A 185 -8.01 -0.77 6.21
CA VAL A 185 -9.23 -0.02 5.84
C VAL A 185 -9.10 1.45 6.24
N ILE A 186 -8.59 1.73 7.45
CA ILE A 186 -8.34 3.10 7.91
C ILE A 186 -7.32 3.79 7.00
N CYS A 187 -6.23 3.11 6.63
CA CYS A 187 -5.22 3.62 5.71
C CYS A 187 -5.82 3.91 4.32
N ALA A 188 -6.68 3.03 3.80
CA ALA A 188 -7.35 3.22 2.52
C ALA A 188 -8.27 4.46 2.51
N LEU A 189 -9.04 4.67 3.58
CA LEU A 189 -9.88 5.85 3.75
C LEU A 189 -9.03 7.11 3.89
N PHE A 190 -8.01 7.09 4.75
CA PHE A 190 -7.05 8.19 4.87
C PHE A 190 -6.41 8.53 3.52
N CYS A 191 -6.04 7.51 2.75
CA CYS A 191 -5.47 7.67 1.43
C CYS A 191 -6.44 8.36 0.44
N ALA A 192 -7.74 8.07 0.51
CA ALA A 192 -8.74 8.76 -0.30
C ALA A 192 -8.84 10.26 0.05
N TYR A 193 -8.81 10.61 1.34
CA TYR A 193 -8.74 12.01 1.77
C TYR A 193 -7.44 12.69 1.31
N MET A 194 -6.32 11.98 1.41
CA MET A 194 -5.03 12.45 0.87
C MET A 194 -5.09 12.64 -0.64
N THR A 195 -5.82 11.80 -1.38
CA THR A 195 -6.06 11.99 -2.82
C THR A 195 -6.75 13.30 -3.09
N ALA A 196 -7.83 13.61 -2.38
CA ALA A 196 -8.54 14.89 -2.53
C ALA A 196 -7.62 16.10 -2.27
N ALA A 197 -6.83 16.05 -1.20
CA ALA A 197 -5.90 17.12 -0.84
C ALA A 197 -4.80 17.31 -1.88
N ILE A 198 -4.15 16.21 -2.31
CA ILE A 198 -3.04 16.26 -3.26
C ILE A 198 -3.52 16.65 -4.66
N VAL A 199 -4.67 16.15 -5.12
CA VAL A 199 -5.27 16.59 -6.40
C VAL A 199 -5.47 18.10 -6.39
N LYS A 200 -6.03 18.66 -5.31
CA LYS A 200 -6.24 20.11 -5.22
C LYS A 200 -4.92 20.89 -5.24
N MET A 201 -3.94 20.45 -4.44
CA MET A 201 -2.62 21.09 -4.38
C MET A 201 -1.88 21.04 -5.72
N MET A 202 -1.90 19.88 -6.39
CA MET A 202 -1.18 19.66 -7.66
C MET A 202 -1.86 20.32 -8.84
N SER A 203 -3.19 20.49 -8.81
CA SER A 203 -3.92 21.23 -9.85
C SER A 203 -3.47 22.68 -9.97
N MET A 204 -2.98 23.30 -8.88
CA MET A 204 -2.40 24.66 -8.92
C MET A 204 -1.06 24.72 -9.67
N LEU A 205 -0.38 23.58 -9.82
CA LEU A 205 0.87 23.44 -10.54
C LEU A 205 0.68 22.80 -11.93
N ALA A 206 -0.57 22.59 -12.36
CA ALA A 206 -0.93 21.83 -13.56
C ALA A 206 -0.33 20.41 -13.58
N LEU A 207 -0.22 19.77 -12.41
CA LEU A 207 0.30 18.42 -12.25
C LEU A 207 -0.81 17.44 -11.83
N PRO A 208 -0.77 16.18 -12.30
CA PRO A 208 -1.67 15.13 -11.84
C PRO A 208 -1.23 14.62 -10.46
N ALA A 209 -2.15 14.12 -9.62
CA ALA A 209 -1.77 13.56 -8.32
C ALA A 209 -0.96 12.25 -8.40
N CYS A 210 -1.11 11.50 -9.50
CA CYS A 210 -0.52 10.17 -9.68
C CYS A 210 -0.74 9.29 -8.42
N THR A 211 0.29 8.55 -8.01
CA THR A 211 0.23 7.69 -6.81
C THR A 211 0.91 8.33 -5.60
N TRP A 212 1.08 9.66 -5.58
CA TRP A 212 1.57 10.37 -4.40
C TRP A 212 0.70 10.14 -3.15
N PRO A 213 -0.65 10.16 -3.24
CA PRO A 213 -1.50 9.88 -2.09
C PRO A 213 -1.23 8.51 -1.49
N PHE A 214 -1.10 7.48 -2.33
CA PHE A 214 -0.72 6.14 -1.91
C PHE A 214 0.63 6.12 -1.19
N CYS A 215 1.69 6.66 -1.81
CA CYS A 215 3.04 6.62 -1.24
C CYS A 215 3.08 7.30 0.13
N LEU A 216 2.56 8.53 0.22
CA LEU A 216 2.61 9.30 1.47
C LEU A 216 1.77 8.65 2.57
N SER A 217 0.56 8.21 2.24
CA SER A 217 -0.33 7.57 3.22
C SER A 217 0.26 6.28 3.77
N THR A 218 0.77 5.43 2.88
CA THR A 218 1.31 4.14 3.28
C THR A 218 2.61 4.31 4.06
N LEU A 219 3.48 5.24 3.68
CA LEU A 219 4.70 5.56 4.43
C LEU A 219 4.41 6.09 5.82
N ILE A 220 3.43 6.99 5.97
CA ILE A 220 2.97 7.47 7.27
C ILE A 220 2.54 6.28 8.14
N PHE A 221 1.71 5.39 7.59
CA PHE A 221 1.22 4.23 8.35
C PHE A 221 2.33 3.22 8.69
N LEU A 222 3.33 3.04 7.83
CA LEU A 222 4.50 2.20 8.13
C LEU A 222 5.47 2.82 9.15
N LEU A 223 5.48 4.15 9.26
CA LEU A 223 6.24 4.89 10.27
C LEU A 223 5.54 4.91 11.63
N ILE A 224 4.22 4.70 11.67
CA ILE A 224 3.49 4.56 12.93
C ILE A 224 3.98 3.28 13.62
N SER A 225 4.84 3.47 14.63
CA SER A 225 5.21 2.41 15.56
C SER A 225 4.02 2.12 16.47
N SER A 226 3.66 0.85 16.58
CA SER A 226 2.62 0.41 17.51
C SER A 226 3.22 -0.62 18.47
N GLU A 227 2.99 -0.44 19.77
CA GLU A 227 3.33 -1.44 20.79
C GLU A 227 2.35 -2.62 20.81
N ILE A 228 1.30 -2.58 19.98
CA ILE A 228 0.31 -3.64 19.89
C ILE A 228 0.93 -4.82 19.14
N GLN A 229 1.20 -5.93 19.82
CA GLN A 229 1.77 -7.14 19.21
C GLN A 229 0.96 -7.69 18.01
N ALA A 230 -0.33 -7.38 17.93
CA ALA A 230 -1.19 -7.75 16.80
C ALA A 230 -0.94 -6.91 15.53
N ILE A 231 -0.32 -5.73 15.64
CA ILE A 231 0.08 -4.85 14.54
C ILE A 231 1.58 -5.04 14.32
N CYS A 232 1.93 -6.17 13.70
CA CYS A 232 3.32 -6.55 13.47
C CYS A 232 3.74 -6.17 12.05
N ARG A 233 4.61 -5.16 11.95
CA ARG A 233 5.28 -4.79 10.70
C ARG A 233 6.37 -5.82 10.39
N LEU A 234 6.44 -6.27 9.14
CA LEU A 234 7.52 -7.15 8.69
C LEU A 234 8.76 -6.35 8.29
N PRO A 235 9.98 -6.86 8.57
CA PRO A 235 11.18 -6.29 8.01
C PRO A 235 11.22 -6.51 6.49
N LEU A 236 11.75 -5.56 5.73
CA LEU A 236 11.69 -5.63 4.26
C LEU A 236 12.39 -6.84 3.65
N SER A 237 13.40 -7.38 4.34
CA SER A 237 14.16 -8.55 3.88
C SER A 237 13.33 -9.83 3.76
N VAL A 238 12.18 -9.90 4.44
CA VAL A 238 11.31 -11.10 4.45
C VAL A 238 9.93 -10.85 3.83
N VAL A 239 9.62 -9.61 3.44
CA VAL A 239 8.34 -9.26 2.82
C VAL A 239 8.18 -10.00 1.50
N SER A 240 7.07 -10.74 1.36
CA SER A 240 6.62 -11.31 0.10
C SER A 240 5.13 -11.03 -0.10
N TYR A 241 4.29 -12.07 -0.14
CA TYR A 241 2.83 -11.98 -0.25
C TYR A 241 2.17 -12.39 1.09
N PRO A 242 0.92 -11.94 1.36
CA PRO A 242 0.29 -12.06 2.68
C PRO A 242 0.23 -13.48 3.26
N GLU A 243 -0.04 -14.49 2.43
CA GLU A 243 -0.13 -15.88 2.86
C GLU A 243 1.21 -16.40 3.37
N GLU A 244 2.32 -16.07 2.69
CA GLU A 244 3.66 -16.47 3.10
C GLU A 244 4.16 -15.63 4.28
N ASN A 245 3.87 -14.33 4.30
CA ASN A 245 4.14 -13.45 5.45
C ASN A 245 3.50 -13.98 6.74
N ARG A 246 2.26 -14.49 6.65
CA ARG A 246 1.55 -15.11 7.77
C ARG A 246 2.18 -16.45 8.19
N ARG A 247 2.67 -17.25 7.24
CA ARG A 247 3.41 -18.50 7.53
C ARG A 247 4.74 -18.21 8.22
N TYR A 248 5.48 -17.22 7.74
CA TYR A 248 6.73 -16.76 8.34
C TYR A 248 6.53 -16.37 9.81
N GLN A 249 5.52 -15.53 10.11
CA GLN A 249 5.25 -15.14 11.50
C GLN A 249 4.86 -16.33 12.40
N ARG A 250 4.10 -17.30 11.88
CA ARG A 250 3.76 -18.52 12.65
C ARG A 250 5.01 -19.32 13.00
N ARG A 251 5.96 -19.45 12.06
CA ARG A 251 7.23 -20.17 12.32
C ARG A 251 8.05 -19.47 13.39
N LEU A 252 8.13 -18.14 13.37
CA LEU A 252 8.81 -17.38 14.42
C LEU A 252 8.20 -17.64 15.80
N LYS A 253 6.87 -17.53 15.93
CA LYS A 253 6.18 -17.79 17.21
C LYS A 253 6.38 -19.21 17.72
N VAL A 254 6.39 -20.20 16.83
CA VAL A 254 6.65 -21.61 17.21
C VAL A 254 8.09 -21.77 17.70
N SER A 255 9.07 -21.16 17.03
CA SER A 255 10.47 -21.19 17.46
C SER A 255 10.70 -20.49 18.80
N GLU A 256 10.07 -19.32 19.02
CA GLU A 256 10.13 -18.59 20.29
C GLU A 256 9.52 -19.42 21.43
N ASN A 257 8.37 -20.04 21.21
CA ASN A 257 7.74 -20.90 22.21
C ASN A 257 8.58 -22.14 22.52
N ALA A 258 9.20 -22.75 21.51
CA ALA A 258 10.09 -23.91 21.70
C ALA A 258 11.33 -23.54 22.52
N GLN A 259 11.93 -22.37 22.26
CA GLN A 259 13.05 -21.86 23.06
C GLN A 259 12.63 -21.57 24.50
N HIS A 260 11.46 -20.98 24.72
CA HIS A 260 10.94 -20.73 26.06
C HIS A 260 10.70 -22.03 26.84
N CYS A 261 10.15 -23.07 26.20
CA CYS A 261 9.98 -24.38 26.83
C CYS A 261 11.32 -25.05 27.18
N GLN A 262 12.33 -24.94 26.31
CA GLN A 262 13.67 -25.45 26.59
C GLN A 262 14.34 -24.72 27.76
N HIS A 263 14.19 -23.39 27.84
CA HIS A 263 14.78 -22.59 28.90
C HIS A 263 14.08 -22.79 30.25
N SER A 264 12.76 -23.01 30.25
CA SER A 264 11.98 -23.34 31.45
C SER A 264 12.29 -24.76 31.94
N GLY A 265 12.35 -25.75 31.03
CA GLY A 265 12.67 -27.13 31.39
C GLY A 265 14.09 -27.29 31.95
N SER A 266 15.08 -26.58 31.38
CA SER A 266 16.45 -26.58 31.91
C SER A 266 16.60 -25.83 33.25
N GLN A 267 15.75 -24.83 33.53
CA GLN A 267 15.68 -24.20 34.86
C GLN A 267 15.01 -25.11 35.90
N GLU A 268 13.94 -25.82 35.53
CA GLU A 268 13.28 -26.80 36.41
C GLU A 268 14.22 -27.99 36.71
N GLU A 269 14.93 -28.52 35.72
CA GLU A 269 15.92 -29.60 35.92
C GLU A 269 17.08 -29.15 36.82
N ALA A 270 17.57 -27.92 36.68
CA ALA A 270 18.61 -27.37 37.55
C ALA A 270 18.13 -27.20 39.01
N GLN A 271 16.91 -26.73 39.22
CA GLN A 271 16.31 -26.61 40.56
C GLN A 271 16.00 -27.96 41.19
N MET A 272 15.60 -28.95 40.40
CA MET A 272 15.34 -30.31 40.87
C MET A 272 16.65 -30.99 41.28
N GLY A 273 17.72 -30.82 40.51
CA GLY A 273 19.07 -31.30 40.84
C GLY A 273 19.65 -30.66 42.11
N GLU A 274 19.48 -29.34 42.31
CA GLU A 274 19.89 -28.67 43.56
C GLU A 274 19.12 -29.20 44.78
N ASN A 275 17.80 -29.37 44.66
CA ASN A 275 16.98 -29.91 45.76
C ASN A 275 17.32 -31.38 46.07
N GLU A 276 17.65 -32.19 45.08
CA GLU A 276 18.06 -33.59 45.26
C GLU A 276 19.44 -33.67 45.94
N VAL A 277 20.41 -32.84 45.55
CA VAL A 277 21.73 -32.74 46.20
C VAL A 277 21.58 -32.28 47.66
N GLN A 278 20.71 -31.32 47.95
CA GLN A 278 20.45 -30.83 49.31
C GLN A 278 19.75 -31.88 50.19
N SER A 279 18.86 -32.68 49.60
CA SER A 279 18.17 -33.79 50.27
C SER A 279 19.12 -34.93 50.62
N VAL A 280 20.03 -35.29 49.70
CA VAL A 280 21.06 -36.31 49.94
C VAL A 280 22.03 -35.85 51.05
N HIS A 281 22.43 -34.58 51.07
CA HIS A 281 23.31 -34.03 52.10
C HIS A 281 22.66 -34.08 53.51
N LEU A 282 21.35 -33.79 53.60
CA LEU A 282 20.56 -33.89 54.84
C LEU A 282 20.36 -35.33 55.36
N VAL A 283 20.28 -36.32 54.45
CA VAL A 283 20.17 -37.74 54.82
C VAL A 283 21.51 -38.29 55.30
N VAL A 284 22.63 -37.89 54.68
CA VAL A 284 23.98 -38.28 55.10
C VAL A 284 24.34 -37.71 56.48
N GLU A 285 23.93 -36.48 56.80
CA GLU A 285 24.14 -35.86 58.12
C GLU A 285 23.37 -36.57 59.25
N LYS A 286 22.14 -37.03 58.98
CA LYS A 286 21.33 -37.79 59.94
C LYS A 286 21.81 -39.22 60.16
N SER A 287 22.47 -39.84 59.17
CA SER A 287 23.01 -41.20 59.32
C SER A 287 24.35 -41.26 60.09
N CYS A 288 25.02 -40.12 60.30
CA CYS A 288 26.28 -40.03 61.07
C CYS A 288 26.05 -39.68 62.55
N THR A 289 24.80 -39.57 63.01
CA THR A 289 24.45 -39.15 64.38
C THR A 289 23.73 -40.23 65.22
N GLU A 290 23.69 -41.48 64.75
CA GLU A 290 23.28 -42.66 65.53
C GLU A 290 24.43 -43.66 65.74
#